data_AF-A0A350TK89-F1
#
_entry.id   AF-A0A350TK89-F1
#
_cell.length_a   1.000
_cell.length_b   1.000
_cell.length_c   1.000
_cell.angle_alpha   90.00
_cell.angle_beta   90.00
_cell.angle_gamma   90.00
#
_symmetry.space_group_name_H-M   'P 1'
#
loop_
_entity.id
_entity.type
_entity.pdbx_description
1 polymer ?
#
loop_
_entity_poly.entity_id
_entity_poly.type
_entity_poly.pdbx_seq_one_letter_code
_entity_poly.pdbx_strand_id
1 'polypeptide(L)'
;MVRVTHLYRSALKVAVTQMEILDEEFARLYDHSPIHHIEYRIKTLDSIIDKLHRRGLEVNIDNIYAHIQDVAGIRVICNYL
;
A
#
# COMPACT_ATOMS: atom_id res chain seq x y z
N MET A 1 15.94 6.05 -8.05
CA MET A 1 15.23 5.50 -6.87
C MET A 1 14.30 6.49 -6.17
N VAL A 2 14.75 7.70 -5.82
CA VAL A 2 13.90 8.71 -5.12
C VAL A 2 12.54 8.95 -5.80
N ARG A 3 12.51 8.98 -7.14
CA ARG A 3 11.27 9.10 -7.93
C ARG A 3 10.29 7.93 -7.72
N VAL A 4 10.79 6.70 -7.62
CA VAL A 4 9.97 5.49 -7.45
C VAL A 4 9.26 5.57 -6.09
N THR A 5 10.02 5.81 -5.03
CA THR A 5 9.49 5.94 -3.66
C THR A 5 8.46 7.07 -3.56
N HIS A 6 8.73 8.22 -4.18
CA HIS A 6 7.79 9.34 -4.18
C HIS A 6 6.47 8.97 -4.87
N LEU A 7 6.52 8.31 -6.03
CA LEU A 7 5.32 7.90 -6.77
C LEU A 7 4.45 6.92 -5.98
N TYR A 8 5.06 5.91 -5.35
CA TYR A 8 4.34 4.97 -4.48
C TYR A 8 3.80 5.64 -3.21
N ARG A 9 4.52 6.62 -2.64
CA ARG A 9 4.01 7.42 -1.52
C ARG A 9 2.80 8.24 -1.90
N SER A 10 2.79 8.83 -3.10
CA SER A 10 1.64 9.56 -3.62
C SER A 10 0.44 8.64 -3.83
N ALA A 11 0.66 7.45 -4.41
CA ALA A 11 -0.40 6.45 -4.58
C ALA A 11 -0.99 6.01 -3.21
N LEU A 12 -0.15 5.79 -2.20
CA LEU A 12 -0.60 5.47 -0.84
C LEU A 12 -1.53 6.56 -0.28
N LYS A 13 -1.17 7.84 -0.42
CA LYS A 13 -2.00 8.94 0.08
C LYS A 13 -3.38 8.92 -0.55
N VAL A 14 -3.45 8.75 -1.87
CA VAL A 14 -4.74 8.71 -2.59
C VAL A 14 -5.59 7.55 -2.08
N ALA A 15 -5.02 6.35 -1.98
CA ALA A 15 -5.76 5.17 -1.54
C ALA A 15 -6.19 5.26 -0.06
N VAL A 16 -5.35 5.80 0.83
CA VAL A 16 -5.72 6.02 2.24
C VAL A 16 -6.89 7.00 2.33
N THR A 17 -6.83 8.14 1.65
CA THR A 17 -7.92 9.12 1.63
C THR A 17 -9.22 8.52 1.08
N GLN A 18 -9.15 7.68 0.03
CA GLN A 18 -10.33 6.98 -0.47
C GLN A 18 -10.95 6.04 0.57
N MET A 19 -10.13 5.31 1.33
CA MET A 19 -10.61 4.42 2.38
C MET A 19 -11.22 5.18 3.55
N GLU A 20 -10.63 6.31 3.95
CA GLU A 20 -11.18 7.19 4.98
C GLU A 20 -12.56 7.73 4.57
N ILE A 21 -12.71 8.20 3.33
CA ILE A 21 -14.00 8.66 2.80
C ILE A 21 -15.05 7.53 2.82
N LEU A 22 -14.68 6.33 2.39
CA LEU A 22 -15.60 5.18 2.40
C LEU A 22 -16.04 4.81 3.82
N ASP A 23 -15.14 4.90 4.80
CA ASP A 23 -15.47 4.63 6.21
C ASP A 23 -16.45 5.67 6.77
N GLU A 24 -16.23 6.95 6.46
CA GLU A 24 -17.13 8.04 6.85
C GLU A 24 -18.52 7.89 6.23
N GLU A 25 -18.59 7.53 4.94
CA GLU A 25 -19.85 7.27 4.25
C GLU A 25 -20.59 6.08 4.86
N PHE A 26 -19.87 4.99 5.16
CA PHE A 26 -20.45 3.81 5.77
C PHE A 26 -20.97 4.09 7.18
N ALA A 27 -20.19 4.79 8.00
CA ALA A 27 -20.59 5.19 9.35
C ALA A 27 -21.85 6.05 9.34
N ARG A 28 -22.00 6.95 8.36
CA ARG A 28 -23.20 7.77 8.21
C ARG A 28 -24.44 6.96 7.80
N LEU A 29 -24.27 5.93 6.97
CA LEU A 29 -25.40 5.13 6.46
C LEU A 29 -25.86 4.06 7.45
N TYR A 30 -24.94 3.49 8.23
CA TYR A 30 -25.19 2.29 9.05
C TYR A 30 -24.91 2.49 10.55
N ASP A 31 -24.60 3.71 10.98
CA ASP A 31 -24.35 4.11 12.38
C ASP A 31 -23.19 3.35 13.05
N HIS A 32 -22.25 2.82 12.27
CA HIS A 32 -21.00 2.23 12.75
C HIS A 32 -19.90 2.26 11.69
N SER A 33 -18.65 2.42 12.13
CA SER A 33 -17.46 2.41 11.26
C SER A 33 -16.90 0.98 11.13
N PRO A 34 -16.71 0.45 9.91
CA PRO A 34 -16.08 -0.84 9.70
C PRO A 34 -14.56 -0.80 9.94
N ILE A 35 -13.90 0.34 9.74
CA ILE A 35 -12.45 0.48 9.85
C ILE A 35 -12.06 0.94 11.27
N HIS A 36 -11.28 0.12 11.98
CA HIS A 36 -10.69 0.50 13.26
C HIS A 36 -9.52 1.47 13.08
N HIS A 37 -8.57 1.13 12.19
CA HIS A 37 -7.50 2.02 11.76
C HIS A 37 -6.83 1.51 10.48
N ILE A 38 -6.06 2.39 9.83
CA ILE A 38 -5.30 2.09 8.63
C ILE A 38 -3.81 2.26 8.92
N GLU A 39 -3.03 1.21 8.64
CA GLU A 39 -1.57 1.28 8.60
C GLU A 39 -1.12 1.31 7.14
N TYR A 40 -0.04 2.02 6.83
CA TYR A 40 0.58 1.95 5.52
C TYR A 40 2.10 1.92 5.63
N ARG A 41 2.74 1.31 4.65
CA ARG A 41 4.19 1.23 4.57
C ARG A 41 4.67 1.27 3.13
N ILE A 42 5.90 1.75 2.96
CA ILE A 42 6.66 1.58 1.73
C ILE A 42 7.75 0.56 1.98
N LYS A 43 7.87 -0.42 1.09
CA LYS A 43 8.90 -1.44 1.17
C LYS A 43 10.30 -0.80 1.06
N THR A 44 11.23 -1.20 1.91
CA THR A 44 12.61 -0.73 1.83
C THR A 44 13.28 -1.25 0.57
N LEU A 45 14.34 -0.57 0.11
CA LEU A 45 15.08 -1.02 -1.06
C LEU A 45 15.61 -2.44 -0.87
N ASP A 46 16.24 -2.73 0.28
CA ASP A 46 16.83 -4.03 0.56
C ASP A 46 15.77 -5.13 0.47
N SER A 47 14.58 -4.89 1.01
CA SER A 47 13.45 -5.82 0.90
C SER A 47 12.92 -5.98 -0.53
N ILE A 48 13.04 -4.96 -1.39
CA ILE A 48 12.68 -5.05 -2.82
C ILE A 48 13.72 -5.90 -3.56
N ILE A 49 15.02 -5.63 -3.32
CA ILE A 49 16.14 -6.37 -3.91
C ILE A 49 16.06 -7.85 -3.53
N ASP A 50 15.90 -8.15 -2.23
CA ASP A 50 15.75 -9.52 -1.75
C ASP A 50 14.56 -10.24 -2.40
N LYS A 51 13.46 -9.52 -2.65
CA LYS A 51 12.27 -10.10 -3.27
C LYS A 51 12.48 -10.38 -4.77
N LEU A 52 13.24 -9.54 -5.47
CA LEU A 52 13.64 -9.79 -6.86
C LEU A 52 14.60 -10.99 -6.94
N HIS A 53 15.60 -11.05 -6.07
CA HIS A 53 16.54 -12.17 -5.99
C HIS A 53 15.84 -13.49 -5.69
N ARG A 54 14.91 -13.52 -4.72
CA ARG A 54 14.09 -14.72 -4.43
C ARG A 54 13.24 -15.19 -5.61
N ARG A 55 12.98 -14.30 -6.57
CA ARG A 55 12.23 -14.59 -7.81
C ARG A 55 13.13 -14.83 -9.02
N GLY A 56 14.47 -14.82 -8.85
CA GLY A 56 15.42 -14.99 -9.93
C GLY A 56 15.42 -13.85 -10.96
N LEU A 57 14.97 -12.65 -10.55
CA LEU A 57 14.89 -11.47 -11.42
C LEU A 57 16.10 -10.56 -11.20
N GLU A 58 16.58 -9.95 -12.28
CA GLU A 58 17.64 -8.94 -12.22
C GLU A 58 17.14 -7.68 -11.50
N VAL A 59 18.03 -7.03 -10.73
CA VAL A 59 17.74 -5.79 -10.02
C VAL A 59 17.78 -4.60 -10.98
N ASN A 60 16.64 -4.33 -11.61
CA ASN A 60 16.44 -3.13 -12.42
C ASN A 60 15.05 -2.53 -12.14
N ILE A 61 14.85 -1.29 -12.57
CA ILE A 61 13.63 -0.53 -12.28
C ILE A 61 12.40 -1.13 -12.97
N ASP A 62 12.57 -1.64 -14.19
CA ASP A 62 11.48 -2.24 -14.97
C ASP A 62 10.92 -3.49 -14.28
N ASN A 63 11.80 -4.33 -13.74
CA ASN A 63 11.43 -5.50 -12.96
C ASN A 63 10.73 -5.15 -11.64
N ILE A 64 11.11 -4.03 -11.00
CA ILE A 64 10.41 -3.54 -9.81
C ILE A 64 8.96 -3.20 -10.18
N TYR A 65 8.74 -2.44 -11.25
CA TYR A 65 7.41 -2.05 -11.69
C TYR A 65 6.56 -3.23 -12.19
N ALA A 66 7.17 -4.16 -12.94
CA ALA A 66 6.46 -5.28 -13.53
C ALA A 66 6.13 -6.40 -12.53
N HIS A 67 6.99 -6.62 -11.52
CA HIS A 67 6.92 -7.85 -10.72
C HIS A 67 6.70 -7.62 -9.21
N ILE A 68 6.94 -6.42 -8.68
CA ILE A 68 6.79 -6.14 -7.25
C ILE A 68 5.49 -5.40 -6.99
N GLN A 69 4.47 -6.13 -6.52
CA GLN A 69 3.12 -5.59 -6.28
C GLN A 69 2.96 -4.93 -4.91
N ASP A 70 3.85 -5.21 -3.95
CA ASP A 70 3.75 -4.77 -2.55
C ASP A 70 4.77 -3.67 -2.21
N VAL A 71 5.12 -2.81 -3.17
CA VAL A 71 6.01 -1.65 -2.91
C VAL A 71 5.31 -0.65 -1.98
N ALA A 72 4.04 -0.33 -2.28
CA ALA A 72 3.14 0.43 -1.43
C ALA A 72 2.12 -0.53 -0.82
N GLY A 73 2.20 -0.76 0.48
CA GLY A 73 1.26 -1.62 1.19
C GLY A 73 0.36 -0.82 2.12
N ILE A 74 -0.94 -1.04 2.04
CA ILE A 74 -1.95 -0.56 3.00
C ILE A 74 -2.49 -1.78 3.74
N ARG A 75 -2.66 -1.64 5.05
CA ARG A 75 -3.36 -2.60 5.90
C ARG A 75 -4.52 -1.88 6.53
N VAL A 76 -5.72 -2.35 6.23
CA VAL A 76 -6.96 -1.88 6.84
C VAL A 76 -7.31 -2.86 7.95
N ILE A 77 -7.42 -2.38 9.18
CA ILE A 77 -7.82 -3.18 10.34
C ILE A 77 -9.29 -2.90 10.56
N CYS A 78 -10.14 -3.94 10.49
CA CYS A 78 -11.58 -3.80 10.65
C CYS A 78 -12.03 -4.17 12.07
N ASN A 79 -13.17 -3.63 12.50
CA ASN A 79 -13.77 -3.92 13.80
C ASN A 79 -14.41 -5.33 13.87
N TYR A 80 -14.80 -5.90 12.73
CA TYR A 80 -15.56 -7.15 12.61
C TYR A 80 -15.02 -8.03 11.47
N LEU A 81 -15.36 -9.33 11.48
CA LEU A 81 -14.97 -10.33 10.47
C LEU A 81 -16.02 -10.48 9.36
#